data_AF-A0A672R2C3-F1
#
_entry.id   AF-A0A672R2C3-F1
#
_cell.length_a   1.000
_cell.length_b   1.000
_cell.length_c   1.000
_cell.angle_alpha   90.00
_cell.angle_beta   90.00
_cell.angle_gamma   90.00
#
_symmetry.space_group_name_H-M   'P 1'
#
loop_
_entity.id
_entity.type
_entity.pdbx_description
1 polymer ?
#
loop_
_entity_poly.entity_id
_entity_poly.type
_entity_poly.pdbx_seq_one_letter_code
_entity_poly.pdbx_strand_id
1 'polypeptide(L)'
;MRYVVFLNCKALWVNEFAKLINVNMCKSWDCTNNFTREQVTNEIIPVLSYSYMSVLVPVFLLTDYLRYKPVLILQSLSHVSIWLLLLLGTSLLEMQFMEFFYGITMAARVAYSSYIFSLVPATVYQRVASYSRSSVLMGVFTSSVLGQICVSLGGISYRKLSAVSLGLVTFGLLLSFCLPWPKRSLFFNQARLDEKRKEAAQSELARMKPEEKDGSMAAQGSNHKSSSWTNSVFIQMLKELKNVVKVPSLRLWSLWWVFNSTGYYLVVFYVHILWNEVYPATEKIHVYNGAVESASTLLGAITSFAAGYVKIRWNLWSELVIGLITAAQAGLLLLMGITDNIWVCYVAYALFRGFYQFLVPIAIFQIASSLTKELCALVFGVNTFLGTVLKTIITIIVVDKRGLALNVHSQFSVYFLYFTLLTVIYLGCSAFIITCHYRNQRAEEETTEVAIATELSPMTAAASDGTTANGTSIKT
;
A
#
# COMPACT_ATOMS: atom_id res chain seq x y z
N MET A 1 18.15 -10.06 6.46
CA MET A 1 18.77 -8.72 6.39
C MET A 1 19.54 -8.47 5.10
N ARG A 2 20.52 -9.30 4.70
CA ARG A 2 21.29 -9.11 3.45
C ARG A 2 20.43 -8.88 2.18
N TYR A 3 19.37 -9.67 1.98
CA TYR A 3 18.46 -9.49 0.84
C TYR A 3 17.57 -8.25 0.93
N VAL A 4 17.21 -7.81 2.14
CA VAL A 4 16.42 -6.58 2.36
C VAL A 4 17.28 -5.34 2.08
N VAL A 5 18.57 -5.38 2.45
CA VAL A 5 19.54 -4.33 2.09
C VAL A 5 19.79 -4.32 0.59
N PHE A 6 19.89 -5.48 -0.06
CA PHE A 6 20.07 -5.57 -1.52
C PHE A 6 18.83 -5.13 -2.31
N LEU A 7 17.63 -5.49 -1.84
CA LEU A 7 16.37 -5.00 -2.40
C LEU A 7 16.15 -3.52 -2.11
N ASN A 8 16.50 -3.03 -0.92
CA ASN A 8 16.46 -1.61 -0.60
C ASN A 8 17.47 -0.85 -1.46
N CYS A 9 18.66 -1.38 -1.76
CA CYS A 9 19.54 -0.84 -2.80
C CYS A 9 18.87 -0.86 -4.18
N LYS A 10 18.14 -1.92 -4.56
CA LYS A 10 17.37 -1.87 -5.82
C LYS A 10 16.28 -0.80 -5.78
N ALA A 11 15.58 -0.60 -4.67
CA ALA A 11 14.54 0.42 -4.50
C ALA A 11 15.10 1.86 -4.44
N LEU A 12 16.28 2.02 -3.81
CA LEU A 12 17.12 3.24 -3.74
C LEU A 12 17.76 3.61 -5.08
N TRP A 13 17.68 2.79 -6.12
CA TRP A 13 18.41 3.08 -7.36
C TRP A 13 17.53 2.97 -8.60
N VAL A 14 16.57 2.04 -8.62
CA VAL A 14 15.72 1.80 -9.79
C VAL A 14 14.54 2.79 -9.88
N ASN A 15 14.06 3.37 -8.76
CA ASN A 15 12.88 4.26 -8.80
C ASN A 15 13.21 5.77 -8.87
N GLU A 16 14.49 6.14 -8.92
CA GLU A 16 14.95 7.38 -8.27
C GLU A 16 15.27 8.57 -9.16
N PHE A 17 15.39 8.39 -10.46
CA PHE A 17 15.62 9.54 -11.36
C PHE A 17 14.36 10.01 -12.11
N ALA A 18 13.29 9.19 -12.15
CA ALA A 18 12.11 9.47 -12.98
C ALA A 18 11.19 10.58 -12.44
N LYS A 19 11.13 10.78 -11.11
CA LYS A 19 10.30 11.86 -10.51
C LYS A 19 10.94 13.23 -10.58
N LEU A 20 12.27 13.30 -10.61
CA LEU A 20 13.03 14.54 -10.78
C LEU A 20 12.89 15.12 -12.16
N ILE A 21 12.78 14.25 -13.15
CA ILE A 21 12.43 14.72 -14.48
C ILE A 21 10.95 15.11 -14.48
N ASN A 22 9.99 14.54 -13.77
CA ASN A 22 8.58 15.02 -13.90
C ASN A 22 8.36 16.54 -13.63
N VAL A 23 9.03 17.15 -12.65
CA VAL A 23 8.96 18.63 -12.42
C VAL A 23 9.85 19.42 -13.40
N ASN A 24 10.99 18.85 -13.81
CA ASN A 24 11.88 19.43 -14.82
C ASN A 24 11.60 18.93 -16.24
N MET A 25 10.51 18.19 -16.44
CA MET A 25 10.22 17.44 -17.67
C MET A 25 9.74 18.50 -18.60
N CYS A 26 8.73 19.29 -18.22
CA CYS A 26 8.31 20.46 -19.00
C CYS A 26 9.51 21.33 -19.41
N LYS A 27 10.47 21.58 -18.50
CA LYS A 27 11.71 22.30 -18.86
C LYS A 27 12.61 21.52 -19.83
N SER A 28 12.74 20.20 -19.69
CA SER A 28 13.48 19.32 -20.61
C SER A 28 12.79 19.17 -21.97
N TRP A 29 11.47 19.14 -22.01
CA TRP A 29 10.65 19.05 -23.23
C TRP A 29 10.67 20.38 -23.98
N ASP A 30 10.49 21.49 -23.25
CA ASP A 30 10.57 22.87 -23.77
C ASP A 30 12.00 23.20 -24.25
N CYS A 31 13.05 22.81 -23.51
CA CYS A 31 14.43 23.17 -23.85
C CYS A 31 15.13 22.21 -24.84
N THR A 32 14.69 20.96 -24.99
CA THR A 32 15.46 19.95 -25.75
C THR A 32 14.74 19.40 -26.98
N ASN A 33 13.40 19.39 -27.03
CA ASN A 33 12.65 18.72 -28.10
C ASN A 33 11.63 19.60 -28.84
N ASN A 34 11.57 20.92 -28.57
CA ASN A 34 10.68 21.87 -29.26
C ASN A 34 9.19 21.48 -29.27
N PHE A 35 8.68 20.80 -28.24
CA PHE A 35 7.24 20.50 -28.16
C PHE A 35 6.47 21.72 -27.66
N THR A 36 5.25 21.90 -28.17
CA THR A 36 4.35 22.94 -27.65
C THR A 36 3.78 22.51 -26.28
N ARG A 37 3.55 23.48 -25.39
CA ARG A 37 2.96 23.21 -24.07
C ARG A 37 1.61 22.48 -24.15
N GLU A 38 0.84 22.75 -25.20
CA GLU A 38 -0.44 22.09 -25.43
C GLU A 38 -0.28 20.60 -25.77
N GLN A 39 0.68 20.24 -26.62
CA GLN A 39 0.97 18.84 -26.95
C GLN A 39 1.45 18.06 -25.71
N VAL A 40 2.33 18.65 -24.90
CA VAL A 40 2.81 18.00 -23.67
C VAL A 40 1.64 17.76 -22.69
N THR A 41 0.77 18.75 -22.50
CA THR A 41 -0.30 18.70 -21.50
C THR A 41 -1.48 17.82 -21.93
N ASN A 42 -1.84 17.83 -23.22
CA ASN A 42 -3.04 17.15 -23.71
C ASN A 42 -2.74 15.78 -24.34
N GLU A 43 -1.54 15.56 -24.88
CA GLU A 43 -1.23 14.34 -25.64
C GLU A 43 -0.20 13.43 -24.97
N ILE A 44 0.76 13.97 -24.21
CA ILE A 44 1.83 13.17 -23.58
C ILE A 44 1.47 12.83 -22.13
N ILE A 45 1.29 13.84 -21.27
CA ILE A 45 1.07 13.65 -19.81
C ILE A 45 -0.12 12.73 -19.48
N PRO A 46 -1.28 12.80 -20.18
CA PRO A 46 -2.42 11.94 -19.84
C PRO A 46 -2.16 10.44 -20.07
N VAL A 47 -1.25 10.08 -20.98
CA VAL A 47 -0.93 8.68 -21.31
C VAL A 47 -0.48 7.92 -20.07
N LEU A 48 0.28 8.54 -19.17
CA LEU A 48 0.70 7.94 -17.91
C LEU A 48 -0.49 7.49 -17.07
N SER A 49 -1.48 8.36 -16.91
CA SER A 49 -2.63 8.11 -16.03
C SER A 49 -3.51 6.98 -16.59
N TYR A 50 -3.77 7.00 -17.90
CA TYR A 50 -4.58 5.97 -18.57
C TYR A 50 -3.87 4.62 -18.64
N SER A 51 -2.58 4.62 -18.98
CA SER A 51 -1.77 3.40 -19.03
C SER A 51 -1.62 2.77 -17.65
N TYR A 52 -1.32 3.58 -16.62
CA TYR A 52 -1.23 3.11 -15.24
C TYR A 52 -2.53 2.43 -14.79
N MET A 53 -3.69 3.06 -15.01
CA MET A 53 -4.98 2.49 -14.61
C MET A 53 -5.28 1.18 -15.35
N SER A 54 -5.01 1.11 -16.65
CA SER A 54 -5.24 -0.07 -17.49
C SER A 54 -4.30 -1.23 -17.15
N VAL A 55 -3.02 -0.94 -16.91
CA VAL A 55 -1.96 -1.94 -16.69
C VAL A 55 -1.91 -2.43 -15.24
N LEU A 56 -2.44 -1.67 -14.28
CA LEU A 56 -2.45 -2.05 -12.86
C LEU A 56 -3.09 -3.42 -12.63
N VAL A 57 -4.25 -3.68 -13.25
CA VAL A 57 -4.98 -4.95 -13.12
C VAL A 57 -4.19 -6.14 -13.67
N PRO A 58 -3.75 -6.13 -14.94
CA PRO A 58 -2.88 -7.17 -15.47
C PRO A 58 -1.63 -7.41 -14.63
N VAL A 59 -0.94 -6.36 -14.18
CA VAL A 59 0.35 -6.51 -13.48
C VAL A 59 0.20 -7.16 -12.11
N PHE A 60 -0.83 -6.83 -11.33
CA PHE A 60 -1.00 -7.51 -10.04
C PHE A 60 -1.47 -8.97 -10.23
N LEU A 61 -2.35 -9.24 -11.22
CA LEU A 61 -2.73 -10.62 -11.55
C LEU A 61 -1.52 -11.44 -12.02
N LEU A 62 -0.66 -10.83 -12.83
CA LEU A 62 0.57 -11.43 -13.30
C LEU A 62 1.56 -11.69 -12.16
N THR A 63 1.56 -10.86 -11.12
CA THR A 63 2.41 -11.02 -9.93
C THR A 63 2.05 -12.30 -9.19
N ASP A 64 0.76 -12.55 -9.02
CA ASP A 64 0.26 -13.76 -8.38
C ASP A 64 0.48 -14.99 -9.29
N TYR A 65 0.28 -14.84 -10.61
CA TYR A 65 0.43 -15.93 -11.58
C TYR A 65 1.89 -16.35 -11.84
N LEU A 66 2.76 -15.43 -12.26
CA LEU A 66 4.13 -15.72 -12.71
C LEU A 66 5.16 -15.77 -11.57
N ARG A 67 4.72 -15.62 -10.32
CA ARG A 67 5.58 -15.33 -9.15
C ARG A 67 6.25 -13.96 -9.32
N TYR A 68 6.52 -13.30 -8.21
CA TYR A 68 7.02 -11.91 -8.17
C TYR A 68 8.22 -11.58 -9.09
N LYS A 69 9.10 -12.54 -9.43
CA LYS A 69 10.36 -12.30 -10.14
C LYS A 69 10.18 -11.75 -11.58
N PRO A 70 9.37 -12.37 -12.46
CA PRO A 70 9.01 -11.79 -13.76
C PRO A 70 8.50 -10.34 -13.70
N VAL A 71 7.68 -10.00 -12.71
CA VAL A 71 7.18 -8.63 -12.55
C VAL A 71 8.29 -7.65 -12.14
N LEU A 72 9.26 -8.09 -11.34
CA LEU A 72 10.45 -7.29 -11.00
C LEU A 72 11.39 -7.08 -12.18
N ILE A 73 11.50 -8.06 -13.08
CA ILE A 73 12.28 -7.95 -14.31
C ILE A 73 11.55 -7.02 -15.28
N LEU A 74 10.24 -7.20 -15.46
CA LEU A 74 9.39 -6.32 -16.27
C LEU A 74 9.52 -4.86 -15.82
N GLN A 75 9.43 -4.59 -14.51
CA GLN A 75 9.63 -3.24 -13.96
C GLN A 75 10.99 -2.64 -14.32
N SER A 76 12.05 -3.44 -14.26
CA SER A 76 13.42 -2.96 -14.49
C SER A 76 13.67 -2.75 -15.99
N LEU A 77 13.09 -3.61 -16.83
CA LEU A 77 13.12 -3.47 -18.29
C LEU A 77 12.36 -2.22 -18.74
N SER A 78 11.17 -1.98 -18.19
CA SER A 78 10.39 -0.76 -18.45
C SER A 78 11.16 0.50 -18.06
N HIS A 79 11.87 0.51 -16.92
CA HIS A 79 12.76 1.61 -16.56
C HIS A 79 13.87 1.85 -17.58
N VAL A 80 14.56 0.81 -18.03
CA VAL A 80 15.59 0.94 -19.08
C VAL A 80 14.98 1.53 -20.36
N SER A 81 13.80 1.06 -20.77
CA SER A 81 13.09 1.61 -21.94
C SER A 81 12.78 3.11 -21.78
N ILE A 82 12.34 3.56 -20.60
CA ILE A 82 12.09 4.98 -20.32
C ILE A 82 13.35 5.81 -20.56
N TRP A 83 14.48 5.41 -19.99
CA TRP A 83 15.73 6.16 -20.11
C TRP A 83 16.31 6.14 -21.53
N LEU A 84 16.13 5.04 -22.28
CA LEU A 84 16.48 4.99 -23.69
C LEU A 84 15.61 5.93 -24.52
N LEU A 85 14.30 5.93 -24.31
CA LEU A 85 13.36 6.84 -25.00
C LEU A 85 13.61 8.30 -24.62
N LEU A 86 14.01 8.60 -23.38
CA LEU A 86 14.39 9.96 -22.99
C LEU A 86 15.70 10.45 -23.64
N LEU A 87 16.63 9.54 -23.95
CA LEU A 87 17.92 9.89 -24.54
C LEU A 87 17.88 9.96 -26.08
N LEU A 88 17.09 9.09 -26.70
CA LEU A 88 17.04 8.86 -28.14
C LEU A 88 15.76 9.41 -28.78
N GLY A 89 14.68 9.54 -28.01
CA GLY A 89 13.38 9.94 -28.53
C GLY A 89 13.39 11.40 -28.96
N THR A 90 12.85 11.62 -30.15
CA THR A 90 12.66 12.96 -30.74
C THR A 90 11.21 13.18 -31.19
N SER A 91 10.43 12.12 -31.32
CA SER A 91 9.05 12.17 -31.80
C SER A 91 8.02 12.16 -30.67
N LEU A 92 6.82 12.69 -30.95
CA LEU A 92 5.69 12.66 -30.01
C LEU A 92 5.34 11.23 -29.57
N LEU A 93 5.35 10.28 -30.50
CA LEU A 93 4.95 8.90 -30.26
C LEU A 93 5.93 8.17 -29.34
N GLU A 94 7.24 8.35 -29.51
CA GLU A 94 8.26 7.81 -28.59
C GLU A 94 8.05 8.30 -27.15
N MET A 95 7.54 9.52 -27.03
CA MET A 95 7.35 10.22 -25.77
C MET A 95 6.06 9.81 -25.07
N GLN A 96 5.02 9.50 -25.85
CA GLN A 96 3.85 8.76 -25.36
C GLN A 96 4.22 7.33 -24.91
N PHE A 97 5.07 6.63 -25.67
CA PHE A 97 5.56 5.30 -25.27
C PHE A 97 6.39 5.35 -23.98
N MET A 98 7.18 6.42 -23.78
CA MET A 98 7.91 6.64 -22.54
C MET A 98 6.96 6.73 -21.34
N GLU A 99 5.89 7.52 -21.44
CA GLU A 99 4.86 7.61 -20.38
C GLU A 99 4.11 6.27 -20.19
N PHE A 100 3.88 5.51 -21.25
CA PHE A 100 3.29 4.17 -21.15
C PHE A 100 4.19 3.20 -20.37
N PHE A 101 5.49 3.15 -20.66
CA PHE A 101 6.44 2.35 -19.88
C PHE A 101 6.56 2.83 -18.44
N TYR A 102 6.39 4.13 -18.20
CA TYR A 102 6.30 4.69 -16.86
C TYR A 102 5.05 4.20 -16.12
N GLY A 103 3.90 4.09 -16.80
CA GLY A 103 2.69 3.45 -16.28
C GLY A 103 2.91 1.99 -15.84
N ILE A 104 3.57 1.17 -16.67
CA ILE A 104 3.94 -0.22 -16.32
C ILE A 104 4.81 -0.26 -15.06
N THR A 105 5.81 0.61 -15.01
CA THR A 105 6.73 0.72 -13.89
C THR A 105 6.03 1.09 -12.58
N MET A 106 5.10 2.05 -12.64
CA MET A 106 4.29 2.48 -11.50
C MET A 106 3.38 1.33 -11.00
N ALA A 107 2.78 0.56 -11.91
CA ALA A 107 1.96 -0.60 -11.59
C ALA A 107 2.78 -1.72 -10.91
N ALA A 108 3.95 -2.05 -11.46
CA ALA A 108 4.82 -3.10 -10.94
C ALA A 108 5.43 -2.77 -9.56
N ARG A 109 5.48 -1.48 -9.18
CA ARG A 109 5.95 -1.07 -7.84
C ARG A 109 5.06 -1.60 -6.71
N VAL A 110 3.75 -1.73 -6.94
CA VAL A 110 2.81 -2.27 -5.95
C VAL A 110 3.14 -3.74 -5.64
N ALA A 111 3.48 -4.50 -6.68
CA ALA A 111 3.92 -5.89 -6.58
C ALA A 111 5.26 -6.05 -5.86
N TYR A 112 6.21 -5.15 -6.10
CA TYR A 112 7.53 -5.16 -5.44
C TYR A 112 7.42 -5.11 -3.91
N SER A 113 6.53 -4.27 -3.38
CA SER A 113 6.33 -4.13 -1.93
C SER A 113 5.88 -5.46 -1.31
N SER A 114 5.02 -6.19 -2.02
CA SER A 114 4.48 -7.49 -1.58
C SER A 114 5.52 -8.61 -1.64
N TYR A 115 6.43 -8.56 -2.61
CA TYR A 115 7.55 -9.51 -2.72
C TYR A 115 8.45 -9.49 -1.48
N ILE A 116 8.75 -8.30 -0.94
CA ILE A 116 9.61 -8.16 0.25
C ILE A 116 9.03 -8.94 1.43
N PHE A 117 7.72 -8.86 1.66
CA PHE A 117 7.06 -9.57 2.76
C PHE A 117 7.05 -11.09 2.57
N SER A 118 7.04 -11.57 1.33
CA SER A 118 7.13 -13.01 1.05
C SER A 118 8.45 -13.62 1.58
N LEU A 119 9.55 -12.86 1.50
CA LEU A 119 10.91 -13.30 1.87
C LEU A 119 11.22 -13.21 3.37
N VAL A 120 10.40 -12.49 4.14
CA VAL A 120 10.70 -12.07 5.50
C VAL A 120 9.73 -12.75 6.49
N PRO A 121 10.11 -12.99 7.75
CA PRO A 121 9.17 -13.45 8.78
C PRO A 121 8.29 -12.30 9.30
N ALA A 122 7.06 -12.62 9.72
CA ALA A 122 6.08 -11.64 10.18
C ALA A 122 6.55 -10.76 11.35
N THR A 123 7.44 -11.27 12.20
CA THR A 123 7.99 -10.58 13.38
C THR A 123 8.76 -9.31 13.05
N VAL A 124 9.24 -9.14 11.82
CA VAL A 124 10.02 -7.96 11.40
C VAL A 124 9.36 -7.17 10.27
N TYR A 125 8.09 -7.45 9.94
CA TYR A 125 7.36 -6.76 8.87
C TYR A 125 7.33 -5.24 9.06
N GLN A 126 7.06 -4.76 10.28
CA GLN A 126 7.01 -3.34 10.58
C GLN A 126 8.35 -2.63 10.26
N ARG A 127 9.48 -3.19 10.72
CA ARG A 127 10.82 -2.63 10.45
C ARG A 127 11.16 -2.68 8.97
N VAL A 128 10.84 -3.77 8.30
CA VAL A 128 11.14 -3.95 6.87
C VAL A 128 10.31 -3.01 5.99
N ALA A 129 9.02 -2.84 6.30
CA ALA A 129 8.16 -1.88 5.62
C ALA A 129 8.68 -0.44 5.77
N SER A 130 9.07 -0.08 6.99
CA SER A 130 9.64 1.22 7.32
C SER A 130 10.98 1.48 6.61
N TYR A 131 11.94 0.53 6.67
CA TYR A 131 13.21 0.64 5.96
C TYR A 131 13.04 0.74 4.45
N SER A 132 12.12 -0.05 3.88
CA SER A 132 11.85 -0.01 2.45
C SER A 132 11.27 1.33 2.02
N ARG A 133 10.29 1.85 2.76
CA ARG A 133 9.66 3.12 2.43
C ARG A 133 10.60 4.31 2.64
N SER A 134 11.35 4.31 3.75
CA SER A 134 12.35 5.34 4.04
C SER A 134 13.48 5.34 3.01
N SER A 135 13.97 4.17 2.60
CA SER A 135 14.97 4.02 1.53
C SER A 135 14.53 4.71 0.24
N VAL A 136 13.30 4.44 -0.23
CA VAL A 136 12.76 5.05 -1.45
C VAL A 136 12.64 6.58 -1.34
N LEU A 137 12.27 7.10 -0.17
CA LEU A 137 12.14 8.54 0.03
C LEU A 137 13.52 9.22 0.15
N MET A 138 14.43 8.60 0.89
CA MET A 138 15.79 9.10 1.06
C MET A 138 16.48 9.23 -0.29
N GLY A 139 16.35 8.22 -1.13
CA GLY A 139 17.07 8.29 -2.38
C GLY A 139 16.41 9.26 -3.39
N VAL A 140 15.07 9.41 -3.44
CA VAL A 140 14.41 10.52 -4.15
C VAL A 140 14.95 11.88 -3.69
N PHE A 141 15.18 12.05 -2.38
CA PHE A 141 15.82 13.25 -1.87
C PHE A 141 17.28 13.39 -2.35
N THR A 142 18.10 12.35 -2.23
CA THR A 142 19.51 12.40 -2.64
C THR A 142 19.68 12.63 -4.14
N SER A 143 18.85 11.99 -4.98
CA SER A 143 18.86 12.20 -6.42
C SER A 143 18.42 13.63 -6.75
N SER A 144 17.52 14.21 -5.96
CA SER A 144 17.03 15.58 -6.20
C SER A 144 18.11 16.60 -5.94
N VAL A 145 18.79 16.45 -4.81
CA VAL A 145 19.93 17.30 -4.43
C VAL A 145 21.09 17.09 -5.40
N LEU A 146 21.45 15.85 -5.72
CA LEU A 146 22.56 15.54 -6.63
C LEU A 146 22.30 16.04 -8.04
N GLY A 147 21.09 15.85 -8.57
CA GLY A 147 20.70 16.34 -9.90
C GLY A 147 20.80 17.87 -9.99
N GLN A 148 20.31 18.58 -8.96
CA GLN A 148 20.43 20.04 -8.88
C GLN A 148 21.89 20.50 -8.78
N ILE A 149 22.72 19.86 -7.95
CA ILE A 149 24.15 20.18 -7.83
C ILE A 149 24.88 19.95 -9.16
N CYS A 150 24.64 18.83 -9.84
CA CYS A 150 25.27 18.51 -11.11
C CYS A 150 24.96 19.54 -12.22
N VAL A 151 23.72 20.02 -12.27
CA VAL A 151 23.30 21.02 -13.27
C VAL A 151 23.76 22.43 -12.88
N SER A 152 23.62 22.83 -11.62
CA SER A 152 23.90 24.20 -11.16
C SER A 152 25.38 24.50 -10.93
N LEU A 153 26.11 23.59 -10.28
CA LEU A 153 27.53 23.76 -9.92
C LEU A 153 28.46 23.07 -10.91
N GLY A 154 28.04 21.91 -11.44
CA GLY A 154 28.86 21.08 -12.32
C GLY A 154 28.80 21.43 -13.80
N GLY A 155 27.85 22.28 -14.22
CA GLY A 155 27.61 22.59 -15.64
C GLY A 155 27.34 21.35 -16.50
N ILE A 156 26.91 20.24 -15.90
CA ILE A 156 26.72 18.96 -16.58
C ILE A 156 25.41 19.03 -17.37
N SER A 157 25.51 18.86 -18.70
CA SER A 157 24.34 18.80 -19.58
C SER A 157 23.39 17.64 -19.20
N TYR A 158 22.08 17.88 -19.34
CA TYR A 158 21.02 16.88 -19.10
C TYR A 158 21.27 15.55 -19.83
N ARG A 159 21.85 15.57 -21.04
CA ARG A 159 22.17 14.35 -21.79
C ARG A 159 23.18 13.45 -21.05
N LYS A 160 24.20 14.03 -20.41
CA LYS A 160 25.18 13.27 -19.61
C LYS A 160 24.56 12.71 -18.33
N LEU A 161 23.71 13.50 -17.67
CA LEU A 161 22.99 13.08 -16.47
C LEU A 161 22.03 11.91 -16.75
N SER A 162 21.30 11.98 -17.87
CA SER A 162 20.43 10.89 -18.34
C SER A 162 21.23 9.64 -18.73
N ALA A 163 22.43 9.78 -19.32
CA ALA A 163 23.29 8.64 -19.64
C ALA A 163 23.84 7.93 -18.38
N VAL A 164 24.24 8.68 -17.35
CA VAL A 164 24.63 8.11 -16.05
C VAL A 164 23.44 7.37 -15.42
N SER A 165 22.25 7.97 -15.48
CA SER A 165 21.02 7.37 -14.97
C SER A 165 20.67 6.06 -15.69
N LEU A 166 20.84 6.02 -17.02
CA LEU A 166 20.69 4.81 -17.83
C LEU A 166 21.64 3.70 -17.37
N GLY A 167 22.90 4.02 -17.09
CA GLY A 167 23.89 3.07 -16.56
C GLY A 167 23.44 2.46 -15.22
N LEU A 168 22.92 3.30 -14.32
CA LEU A 168 22.43 2.87 -13.00
C LEU A 168 21.19 1.97 -13.09
N VAL A 169 20.21 2.30 -13.93
CA VAL A 169 19.02 1.45 -14.10
C VAL A 169 19.35 0.13 -14.80
N THR A 170 20.31 0.13 -15.71
CA THR A 170 20.80 -1.09 -16.38
C THR A 170 21.51 -1.99 -15.39
N PHE A 171 22.32 -1.42 -14.50
CA PHE A 171 22.89 -2.16 -13.38
C PHE A 171 21.78 -2.75 -12.48
N GLY A 172 20.74 -1.97 -12.16
CA GLY A 172 19.57 -2.45 -11.43
C GLY A 172 18.82 -3.61 -12.12
N LEU A 173 18.76 -3.60 -13.45
CA LEU A 173 18.22 -4.71 -14.24
C LEU A 173 19.08 -5.98 -14.08
N LEU A 174 20.42 -5.87 -14.17
CA LEU A 174 21.33 -7.00 -13.93
C LEU A 174 21.15 -7.60 -12.54
N LEU A 175 21.08 -6.74 -11.51
CA LEU A 175 20.81 -7.17 -10.13
C LEU A 175 19.48 -7.92 -10.00
N SER A 176 18.48 -7.56 -10.80
CA SER A 176 17.17 -8.20 -10.79
C SER A 176 17.19 -9.65 -11.25
N PHE A 177 18.07 -9.98 -12.21
CA PHE A 177 18.27 -11.36 -12.64
C PHE A 177 18.91 -12.21 -11.54
N CYS A 178 19.82 -11.63 -10.76
CA CYS A 178 20.50 -12.27 -9.63
C CYS A 178 19.61 -12.47 -8.40
N LEU A 179 18.37 -11.97 -8.38
CA LEU A 179 17.46 -12.13 -7.24
C LEU A 179 17.01 -13.60 -7.07
N PRO A 180 16.92 -14.10 -5.82
CA PRO A 180 16.48 -15.46 -5.55
C PRO A 180 15.01 -15.65 -5.93
N TRP A 181 14.70 -16.81 -6.50
CA TRP A 181 13.32 -17.20 -6.74
C TRP A 181 12.61 -17.43 -5.41
N PRO A 182 11.47 -16.77 -5.16
CA PRO A 182 10.66 -17.08 -3.98
C PRO A 182 10.14 -18.52 -4.11
N LYS A 183 10.50 -19.38 -3.14
CA LYS A 183 10.23 -20.82 -3.17
C LYS A 183 8.77 -21.21 -2.89
N ARG A 184 7.88 -20.26 -2.56
CA ARG A 184 6.48 -20.53 -2.23
C ARG A 184 5.56 -19.72 -3.12
N SER A 185 4.70 -20.41 -3.86
CA SER A 185 3.61 -19.82 -4.63
C SER A 185 2.34 -20.62 -4.40
N LEU A 186 1.19 -19.94 -4.42
CA LEU A 186 -0.17 -20.51 -4.39
C LEU A 186 -0.25 -21.79 -5.23
N PHE A 187 0.19 -21.72 -6.50
CA PHE A 187 0.10 -22.82 -7.48
C PHE A 187 0.79 -24.12 -7.06
N PHE A 188 1.99 -24.07 -6.47
CA PHE A 188 2.74 -25.27 -6.13
C PHE A 188 2.33 -25.83 -4.76
N ASN A 189 1.82 -24.96 -3.87
CA ASN A 189 1.33 -25.41 -2.59
C ASN A 189 -0.07 -26.02 -2.74
N GLN A 190 -0.92 -25.51 -3.64
CA GLN A 190 -2.18 -26.18 -4.02
C GLN A 190 -1.90 -27.53 -4.68
N ALA A 191 -0.99 -27.60 -5.67
CA ALA A 191 -0.63 -28.86 -6.29
C ALA A 191 -0.06 -29.86 -5.27
N ARG A 192 0.78 -29.41 -4.33
CA ARG A 192 1.33 -30.26 -3.26
C ARG A 192 0.32 -30.60 -2.16
N LEU A 193 -0.63 -29.72 -1.86
CA LEU A 193 -1.72 -29.97 -0.90
C LEU A 193 -2.77 -30.90 -1.53
N ASP A 194 -3.05 -30.76 -2.82
CA ASP A 194 -3.89 -31.65 -3.59
C ASP A 194 -3.20 -33.00 -3.79
N GLU A 195 -1.89 -33.04 -4.01
CA GLU A 195 -1.10 -34.29 -3.96
C GLU A 195 -1.16 -34.91 -2.57
N LYS A 196 -0.87 -34.17 -1.49
CA LYS A 196 -0.97 -34.70 -0.12
C LYS A 196 -2.38 -35.13 0.26
N ARG A 197 -3.41 -34.45 -0.23
CA ARG A 197 -4.82 -34.78 0.02
C ARG A 197 -5.25 -35.99 -0.82
N LYS A 198 -4.71 -36.15 -2.04
CA LYS A 198 -4.86 -37.34 -2.87
C LYS A 198 -4.10 -38.53 -2.28
N GLU A 199 -2.88 -38.34 -1.78
CA GLU A 199 -2.07 -39.33 -1.07
C GLU A 199 -2.75 -39.77 0.23
N ALA A 200 -3.27 -38.82 1.03
CA ALA A 200 -4.05 -39.14 2.22
C ALA A 200 -5.36 -39.87 1.89
N ALA A 201 -6.08 -39.44 0.84
CA ALA A 201 -7.30 -40.12 0.40
C ALA A 201 -7.02 -41.52 -0.17
N GLN A 202 -5.91 -41.72 -0.88
CA GLN A 202 -5.46 -43.03 -1.36
C GLN A 202 -4.98 -43.93 -0.21
N SER A 203 -4.31 -43.35 0.80
CA SER A 203 -3.87 -44.08 2.00
C SER A 203 -5.05 -44.51 2.88
N GLU A 204 -6.10 -43.68 3.01
CA GLU A 204 -7.33 -44.03 3.72
C GLU A 204 -8.17 -45.05 2.94
N LEU A 205 -8.24 -44.94 1.60
CA LEU A 205 -8.93 -45.90 0.73
C LEU A 205 -8.23 -47.28 0.73
N ALA A 206 -6.90 -47.31 0.83
CA ALA A 206 -6.12 -48.54 0.97
C ALA A 206 -6.31 -49.20 2.36
N ARG A 207 -6.59 -48.42 3.42
CA ARG A 207 -6.92 -48.95 4.76
C ARG A 207 -8.34 -49.51 4.87
N MET A 208 -9.23 -49.23 3.91
CA MET A 208 -10.62 -49.68 3.92
C MET A 208 -10.90 -50.92 3.05
N LYS A 209 -9.93 -51.43 2.29
CA LYS A 209 -10.08 -52.71 1.56
C LYS A 209 -9.26 -53.82 2.22
N PRO A 210 -9.90 -54.84 2.82
CA PRO A 210 -9.24 -56.13 3.04
C PRO A 210 -8.95 -56.77 1.68
N GLU A 211 -7.83 -57.49 1.61
CA GLU A 211 -7.27 -58.11 0.42
C GLU A 211 -8.30 -58.82 -0.48
N GLU A 212 -8.31 -58.48 -1.76
CA GLU A 212 -8.62 -59.43 -2.82
C GLU A 212 -7.70 -59.14 -4.01
N LYS A 213 -6.79 -60.09 -4.25
CA LYS A 213 -6.06 -60.22 -5.50
C LYS A 213 -7.07 -60.57 -6.58
N ASP A 214 -7.20 -59.76 -7.63
CA ASP A 214 -7.00 -60.27 -8.99
C ASP A 214 -6.80 -59.15 -10.01
N GLY A 215 -6.05 -59.48 -11.07
CA GLY A 215 -5.51 -58.53 -12.03
C GLY A 215 -6.51 -57.91 -13.01
N SER A 216 -6.17 -56.73 -13.53
CA SER A 216 -6.36 -56.37 -14.93
C SER A 216 -5.72 -55.01 -15.22
N MET A 217 -4.90 -54.96 -16.26
CA MET A 217 -4.38 -53.74 -16.87
C MET A 217 -5.54 -52.98 -17.53
N ALA A 218 -5.72 -51.71 -17.17
CA ALA A 218 -6.41 -50.76 -18.04
C ALA A 218 -5.77 -49.37 -17.91
N ALA A 219 -4.90 -49.08 -18.86
CA ALA A 219 -4.51 -47.72 -19.19
C ALA A 219 -5.74 -46.97 -19.72
N GLN A 220 -6.16 -45.91 -19.04
CA GLN A 220 -7.05 -44.92 -19.63
C GLN A 220 -6.52 -43.52 -19.34
N GLY A 221 -6.25 -42.82 -20.44
CA GLY A 221 -5.59 -41.53 -20.48
C GLY A 221 -6.40 -40.40 -19.87
N SER A 222 -5.68 -39.37 -19.44
CA SER A 222 -6.26 -38.06 -19.12
C SER A 222 -5.75 -37.05 -20.13
N ASN A 223 -6.50 -36.91 -21.22
CA ASN A 223 -6.51 -35.70 -22.02
C ASN A 223 -7.73 -34.88 -21.59
N HIS A 224 -7.58 -33.55 -21.53
CA HIS A 224 -8.54 -32.50 -21.15
C HIS A 224 -8.63 -32.06 -19.67
N LYS A 225 -8.16 -30.81 -19.41
CA LYS A 225 -9.02 -29.62 -19.20
C LYS A 225 -8.18 -28.41 -18.75
N SER A 226 -7.63 -27.66 -19.71
CA SER A 226 -6.93 -26.39 -19.43
C SER A 226 -7.87 -25.19 -19.22
N SER A 227 -9.12 -25.23 -19.71
CA SER A 227 -10.05 -24.09 -19.67
C SER A 227 -10.90 -23.96 -18.39
N SER A 228 -10.95 -24.98 -17.53
CA SER A 228 -11.72 -24.96 -16.27
C SER A 228 -10.93 -24.31 -15.11
N TRP A 229 -9.61 -24.22 -15.24
CA TRP A 229 -8.71 -23.92 -14.12
C TRP A 229 -8.60 -22.42 -13.83
N THR A 230 -8.62 -21.57 -14.88
CA THR A 230 -8.57 -20.11 -14.75
C THR A 230 -9.83 -19.53 -14.11
N ASN A 231 -11.01 -20.05 -14.44
CA ASN A 231 -12.28 -19.62 -13.84
C ASN A 231 -12.36 -19.98 -12.34
N SER A 232 -11.85 -21.16 -11.96
CA SER A 232 -11.79 -21.57 -10.55
C SER A 232 -10.86 -20.66 -9.72
N VAL A 233 -9.73 -20.25 -10.28
CA VAL A 233 -8.74 -19.38 -9.60
C VAL A 233 -9.28 -17.96 -9.40
N PHE A 234 -9.89 -17.35 -10.42
CA PHE A 234 -10.52 -16.03 -10.27
C PHE A 234 -11.64 -16.04 -9.22
N ILE A 235 -12.46 -17.08 -9.20
CA ILE A 235 -13.52 -17.26 -8.20
C ILE A 235 -12.92 -17.45 -6.80
N GLN A 236 -11.83 -18.23 -6.66
CA GLN A 236 -11.13 -18.41 -5.39
C GLN A 236 -10.53 -17.10 -4.90
N MET A 237 -9.89 -16.30 -5.78
CA MET A 237 -9.35 -14.97 -5.45
C MET A 237 -10.45 -14.01 -5.00
N LEU A 238 -11.59 -13.98 -5.68
CA LEU A 238 -12.76 -13.18 -5.28
C LEU A 238 -13.33 -13.62 -3.94
N LYS A 239 -13.35 -14.93 -3.66
CA LYS A 239 -13.79 -15.49 -2.38
C LYS A 239 -12.84 -15.11 -1.24
N GLU A 240 -11.54 -15.07 -1.48
CA GLU A 240 -10.55 -14.57 -0.51
C GLU A 240 -10.64 -13.05 -0.33
N LEU A 241 -10.98 -12.29 -1.38
CA LEU A 241 -11.28 -10.86 -1.27
C LEU A 241 -12.47 -10.60 -0.33
N LYS A 242 -13.47 -11.49 -0.30
CA LYS A 242 -14.58 -11.43 0.66
C LYS A 242 -14.10 -11.63 2.10
N ASN A 243 -13.02 -12.38 2.32
CA ASN A 243 -12.42 -12.54 3.65
C ASN A 243 -11.70 -11.26 4.12
N VAL A 244 -11.20 -10.43 3.21
CA VAL A 244 -10.61 -9.11 3.52
C VAL A 244 -11.60 -8.21 4.25
N VAL A 245 -12.87 -8.23 3.84
CA VAL A 245 -13.95 -7.44 4.44
C VAL A 245 -14.36 -7.97 5.83
N LYS A 246 -14.12 -9.26 6.10
CA LYS A 246 -14.51 -9.90 7.37
C LYS A 246 -13.55 -9.63 8.52
N VAL A 247 -12.26 -9.44 8.23
CA VAL A 247 -11.24 -9.23 9.26
C VAL A 247 -11.18 -7.73 9.62
N PRO A 248 -11.53 -7.32 10.86
CA PRO A 248 -11.69 -5.90 11.22
C PRO A 248 -10.45 -5.04 10.98
N SER A 249 -9.28 -5.49 11.46
CA SER A 249 -8.00 -4.77 11.27
C SER A 249 -7.64 -4.60 9.79
N LEU A 250 -7.78 -5.68 9.02
CA LEU A 250 -7.50 -5.66 7.58
C LEU A 250 -8.46 -4.73 6.83
N ARG A 251 -9.74 -4.73 7.18
CA ARG A 251 -10.74 -3.81 6.63
C ARG A 251 -10.39 -2.36 6.94
N LEU A 252 -10.04 -2.04 8.19
CA LEU A 252 -9.67 -0.69 8.61
C LEU A 252 -8.49 -0.15 7.79
N TRP A 253 -7.39 -0.89 7.75
CA TRP A 253 -6.17 -0.46 7.06
C TRP A 253 -6.32 -0.47 5.54
N SER A 254 -7.16 -1.35 5.00
CA SER A 254 -7.52 -1.37 3.58
C SER A 254 -8.33 -0.13 3.19
N LEU A 255 -9.37 0.21 3.95
CA LEU A 255 -10.17 1.42 3.72
C LEU A 255 -9.32 2.68 3.92
N TRP A 256 -8.50 2.71 4.96
CA TRP A 256 -7.52 3.79 5.16
C TRP A 256 -6.63 3.95 3.93
N TRP A 257 -6.05 2.86 3.41
CA TRP A 257 -5.20 2.91 2.23
C TRP A 257 -5.91 3.54 1.04
N VAL A 258 -7.15 3.11 0.75
CA VAL A 258 -7.95 3.63 -0.37
C VAL A 258 -8.22 5.13 -0.18
N PHE A 259 -8.88 5.52 0.91
CA PHE A 259 -9.34 6.89 1.11
C PHE A 259 -8.19 7.88 1.37
N ASN A 260 -7.26 7.56 2.28
CA ASN A 260 -6.17 8.49 2.58
C ASN A 260 -5.18 8.62 1.42
N SER A 261 -4.92 7.55 0.65
CA SER A 261 -4.06 7.68 -0.54
C SER A 261 -4.72 8.53 -1.61
N THR A 262 -6.04 8.39 -1.82
CA THR A 262 -6.78 9.26 -2.73
C THR A 262 -6.63 10.73 -2.34
N GLY A 263 -6.94 11.08 -1.08
CA GLY A 263 -6.81 12.44 -0.57
C GLY A 263 -5.37 12.97 -0.66
N TYR A 264 -4.38 12.16 -0.30
CA TYR A 264 -2.96 12.52 -0.39
C TYR A 264 -2.55 12.86 -1.83
N TYR A 265 -2.90 12.02 -2.81
CA TYR A 265 -2.52 12.25 -4.19
C TYR A 265 -3.23 13.48 -4.78
N LEU A 266 -4.51 13.72 -4.46
CA LEU A 266 -5.19 14.95 -4.88
C LEU A 266 -4.41 16.19 -4.43
N VAL A 267 -4.03 16.26 -3.15
CA VAL A 267 -3.25 17.39 -2.63
C VAL A 267 -1.90 17.51 -3.35
N VAL A 268 -1.13 16.43 -3.46
CA VAL A 268 0.20 16.44 -4.10
C VAL A 268 0.14 16.87 -5.57
N PHE A 269 -0.89 16.47 -6.32
CA PHE A 269 -1.02 16.85 -7.73
C PHE A 269 -1.42 18.33 -7.91
N TYR A 270 -2.22 18.89 -7.00
CA TYR A 270 -2.75 20.24 -7.14
C TYR A 270 -2.03 21.32 -6.31
N VAL A 271 -1.13 20.93 -5.39
CA VAL A 271 -0.41 21.88 -4.53
C VAL A 271 0.46 22.88 -5.30
N HIS A 272 1.07 22.47 -6.41
CA HIS A 272 1.86 23.38 -7.24
C HIS A 272 1.01 24.48 -7.87
N ILE A 273 -0.26 24.18 -8.18
CA ILE A 273 -1.19 25.19 -8.70
C ILE A 273 -1.56 26.16 -7.58
N LEU A 274 -1.81 25.65 -6.37
CA LEU A 274 -2.06 26.49 -5.19
C LEU A 274 -0.89 27.43 -4.90
N TRP A 275 0.35 26.94 -4.94
CA TRP A 275 1.53 27.78 -4.71
C TRP A 275 1.69 28.89 -5.74
N ASN A 276 1.31 28.63 -7.00
CA ASN A 276 1.36 29.65 -8.04
C ASN A 276 0.28 30.73 -7.88
N GLU A 277 -0.89 30.38 -7.33
CA GLU A 277 -1.94 31.36 -7.00
C GLU A 277 -1.56 32.21 -5.78
N VAL A 278 -1.03 31.58 -4.73
CA VAL A 278 -0.59 32.29 -3.50
C VAL A 278 0.67 33.13 -3.74
N TYR A 279 1.57 32.68 -4.62
CA TYR A 279 2.80 33.38 -4.97
C TYR A 279 3.03 33.35 -6.49
N PRO A 280 2.45 34.32 -7.26
CA PRO A 280 2.56 34.37 -8.71
C PRO A 280 4.02 34.47 -9.17
N ALA A 281 4.47 33.46 -9.94
CA ALA A 281 5.84 33.37 -10.45
C ALA A 281 6.24 34.52 -11.40
N THR A 282 5.26 35.28 -11.90
CA THR A 282 5.44 36.43 -12.79
C THR A 282 6.09 37.64 -12.12
N GLU A 283 6.03 37.75 -10.79
CA GLU A 283 6.52 38.95 -10.08
C GLU A 283 7.88 38.78 -9.39
N LYS A 284 8.33 37.55 -9.08
CA LYS A 284 9.56 37.33 -8.29
C LYS A 284 10.36 36.09 -8.73
N ILE A 285 11.65 36.33 -9.03
CA ILE A 285 12.62 35.44 -9.72
C ILE A 285 13.01 34.16 -8.93
N HIS A 286 12.70 34.05 -7.62
CA HIS A 286 13.11 32.92 -6.78
C HIS A 286 11.93 32.06 -6.30
N VAL A 287 11.60 31.02 -7.07
CA VAL A 287 10.58 30.01 -6.71
C VAL A 287 11.24 28.80 -6.06
N TYR A 288 10.95 28.54 -4.77
CA TYR A 288 11.57 27.46 -3.97
C TYR A 288 10.82 26.11 -4.01
N ASN A 289 9.79 25.97 -4.86
CA ASN A 289 8.92 24.78 -4.95
C ASN A 289 9.68 23.44 -4.97
N GLY A 290 10.76 23.35 -5.76
CA GLY A 290 11.57 22.13 -5.85
C GLY A 290 12.38 21.82 -4.57
N ALA A 291 12.82 22.85 -3.85
CA ALA A 291 13.51 22.69 -2.57
C ALA A 291 12.55 22.21 -1.48
N VAL A 292 11.32 22.74 -1.45
CA VAL A 292 10.25 22.32 -0.53
C VAL A 292 9.83 20.88 -0.81
N GLU A 293 9.72 20.49 -2.08
CA GLU A 293 9.44 19.09 -2.46
C GLU A 293 10.54 18.13 -1.99
N SER A 294 11.81 18.57 -2.09
CA SER A 294 12.95 17.79 -1.58
C SER A 294 12.94 17.70 -0.06
N ALA A 295 12.74 18.82 0.65
CA ALA A 295 12.70 18.87 2.11
C ALA A 295 11.52 18.05 2.68
N SER A 296 10.34 18.15 2.07
CA SER A 296 9.18 17.35 2.46
C SER A 296 9.37 15.86 2.18
N THR A 297 10.12 15.51 1.13
CA THR A 297 10.55 14.12 0.87
C THR A 297 11.46 13.60 1.99
N LEU A 298 12.46 14.40 2.41
CA LEU A 298 13.36 14.06 3.51
C LEU A 298 12.59 13.88 4.82
N LEU A 299 11.69 14.81 5.15
CA LEU A 299 10.82 14.69 6.32
C LEU A 299 10.00 13.40 6.26
N GLY A 300 9.43 13.09 5.09
CA GLY A 300 8.73 11.83 4.87
C GLY A 300 9.62 10.60 5.09
N ALA A 301 10.90 10.64 4.70
CA ALA A 301 11.84 9.54 4.93
C ALA A 301 12.09 9.33 6.44
N ILE A 302 12.24 10.42 7.19
CA ILE A 302 12.44 10.41 8.65
C ILE A 302 11.20 9.88 9.36
N THR A 303 10.01 10.41 9.05
CA THR A 303 8.77 9.96 9.69
C THR A 303 8.44 8.51 9.34
N SER A 304 8.69 8.10 8.10
CA SER A 304 8.54 6.71 7.66
C SER A 304 9.50 5.76 8.38
N PHE A 305 10.73 6.18 8.65
CA PHE A 305 11.70 5.44 9.46
C PHE A 305 11.24 5.32 10.92
N ALA A 306 10.77 6.43 11.51
CA ALA A 306 10.28 6.46 12.89
C ALA A 306 9.12 5.47 13.11
N ALA A 307 8.20 5.37 12.15
CA ALA A 307 7.08 4.43 12.18
C ALA A 307 7.50 2.95 12.38
N GLY A 308 8.72 2.58 11.98
CA GLY A 308 9.27 1.24 12.16
C GLY A 308 9.58 0.85 13.60
N TYR A 309 9.69 1.84 14.49
CA TYR A 309 10.08 1.67 15.90
C TYR A 309 8.93 1.93 16.88
N VAL A 310 7.80 2.44 16.41
CA VAL A 310 6.63 2.74 17.23
C VAL A 310 5.94 1.44 17.67
N LYS A 311 5.97 1.15 18.96
CA LYS A 311 5.30 -0.01 19.57
C LYS A 311 3.98 0.44 20.20
N ILE A 312 2.90 0.34 19.43
CA ILE A 312 1.55 0.62 19.91
C ILE A 312 0.73 -0.67 19.86
N ARG A 313 -0.22 -0.85 20.79
CA ARG A 313 -1.24 -1.90 20.71
C ARG A 313 -2.24 -1.54 19.61
N TRP A 314 -1.82 -1.76 18.37
CA TRP A 314 -2.54 -1.32 17.18
C TRP A 314 -3.95 -1.89 17.06
N ASN A 315 -4.28 -3.01 17.71
CA ASN A 315 -5.63 -3.56 17.68
C ASN A 315 -6.69 -2.67 18.39
N LEU A 316 -6.26 -1.82 19.33
CA LEU A 316 -7.17 -0.95 20.10
C LEU A 316 -6.99 0.53 19.74
N TRP A 317 -5.76 0.93 19.41
CA TRP A 317 -5.41 2.34 19.21
C TRP A 317 -5.30 2.74 17.73
N SER A 318 -5.48 1.82 16.77
CA SER A 318 -5.34 2.15 15.34
C SER A 318 -6.29 3.24 14.89
N GLU A 319 -7.56 3.13 15.24
CA GLU A 319 -8.63 4.04 14.84
C GLU A 319 -8.41 5.43 15.43
N LEU A 320 -7.97 5.50 16.69
CA LEU A 320 -7.65 6.76 17.35
C LEU A 320 -6.46 7.44 16.70
N VAL A 321 -5.36 6.70 16.46
CA VAL A 321 -4.14 7.24 15.84
C VAL A 321 -4.42 7.71 14.41
N ILE A 322 -5.16 6.92 13.62
CA ILE A 322 -5.58 7.29 12.27
C ILE A 322 -6.45 8.55 12.33
N GLY A 323 -7.44 8.59 13.22
CA GLY A 323 -8.35 9.72 13.38
C GLY A 323 -7.63 11.02 13.75
N LEU A 324 -6.72 10.98 14.73
CA LEU A 324 -5.93 12.16 15.14
C LEU A 324 -4.99 12.65 14.05
N ILE A 325 -4.32 11.74 13.34
CA ILE A 325 -3.42 12.13 12.25
C ILE A 325 -4.23 12.70 11.07
N THR A 326 -5.38 12.11 10.76
CA THR A 326 -6.28 12.61 9.69
C THR A 326 -6.85 13.98 10.08
N ALA A 327 -7.17 14.21 11.36
CA ALA A 327 -7.59 15.50 11.89
C ALA A 327 -6.50 16.57 11.72
N ALA A 328 -5.26 16.22 12.07
CA ALA A 328 -4.11 17.10 11.87
C ALA A 328 -3.91 17.42 10.39
N GLN A 329 -4.04 16.43 9.50
CA GLN A 329 -3.98 16.63 8.05
C GLN A 329 -5.11 17.55 7.53
N ALA A 330 -6.33 17.42 8.05
CA ALA A 330 -7.43 18.32 7.74
C ALA A 330 -7.11 19.76 8.19
N GLY A 331 -6.62 19.96 9.42
CA GLY A 331 -6.22 21.27 9.92
C GLY A 331 -5.12 21.92 9.07
N LEU A 332 -4.13 21.14 8.62
CA LEU A 332 -3.08 21.61 7.71
C LEU A 332 -3.63 21.99 6.33
N LEU A 333 -4.63 21.25 5.81
CA LEU A 333 -5.30 21.59 4.56
C LEU A 333 -6.09 22.90 4.65
N LEU A 334 -6.79 23.11 5.76
CA LEU A 334 -7.46 24.38 6.03
C LEU A 334 -6.45 25.51 6.10
N LEU A 335 -5.34 25.33 6.81
CA LEU A 335 -4.27 26.32 6.92
C LEU A 335 -3.69 26.68 5.54
N MET A 336 -3.46 25.70 4.66
CA MET A 336 -3.02 25.94 3.29
C MET A 336 -4.07 26.67 2.44
N GLY A 337 -5.36 26.43 2.69
CA GLY A 337 -6.44 27.05 1.92
C GLY A 337 -6.69 28.53 2.24
N ILE A 338 -6.38 28.96 3.48
CA ILE A 338 -6.66 30.32 3.98
C ILE A 338 -5.43 31.23 4.02
N THR A 339 -4.21 30.68 3.93
CA THR A 339 -2.98 31.45 4.10
C THR A 339 -2.55 32.14 2.81
N ASP A 340 -2.22 33.42 2.90
CA ASP A 340 -1.57 34.16 1.81
C ASP A 340 -0.02 34.09 1.89
N ASN A 341 0.50 33.52 2.98
CA ASN A 341 1.94 33.35 3.15
C ASN A 341 2.43 32.01 2.61
N ILE A 342 3.30 32.06 1.60
CA ILE A 342 3.87 30.89 0.94
C ILE A 342 4.71 30.01 1.87
N TRP A 343 5.44 30.59 2.84
CA TRP A 343 6.25 29.80 3.79
C TRP A 343 5.39 28.97 4.73
N VAL A 344 4.27 29.54 5.20
CA VAL A 344 3.28 28.81 6.00
C VAL A 344 2.68 27.68 5.17
N CYS A 345 2.36 27.94 3.90
CA CYS A 345 1.85 26.91 2.98
C CYS A 345 2.88 25.79 2.74
N TYR A 346 4.17 26.11 2.58
CA TYR A 346 5.24 25.14 2.40
C TYR A 346 5.44 24.25 3.63
N VAL A 347 5.48 24.85 4.83
CA VAL A 347 5.63 24.09 6.08
C VAL A 347 4.40 23.20 6.29
N ALA A 348 3.19 23.73 6.06
CA ALA A 348 1.96 22.96 6.19
C ALA A 348 1.92 21.77 5.22
N TYR A 349 2.32 21.96 3.96
CA TYR A 349 2.46 20.89 2.98
C TYR A 349 3.48 19.82 3.42
N ALA A 350 4.65 20.26 3.91
CA ALA A 350 5.68 19.34 4.38
C ALA A 350 5.19 18.48 5.54
N LEU A 351 4.51 19.07 6.53
CA LEU A 351 3.91 18.35 7.65
C LEU A 351 2.79 17.41 7.20
N PHE A 352 1.90 17.86 6.30
CA PHE A 352 0.81 17.05 5.75
C PHE A 352 1.37 15.78 5.10
N ARG A 353 2.43 15.93 4.30
CA ARG A 353 3.12 14.82 3.66
C ARG A 353 3.84 13.93 4.68
N GLY A 354 4.49 14.52 5.68
CA GLY A 354 5.16 13.81 6.76
C GLY A 354 4.23 12.86 7.53
N PHE A 355 3.02 13.34 7.86
CA PHE A 355 1.98 12.54 8.52
C PHE A 355 1.50 11.36 7.67
N TYR A 356 1.25 11.58 6.38
CA TYR A 356 0.90 10.47 5.47
C TYR A 356 2.03 9.44 5.38
N GLN A 357 3.28 9.89 5.20
CA GLN A 357 4.43 8.97 5.08
C GLN A 357 4.73 8.21 6.38
N PHE A 358 4.34 8.73 7.54
CA PHE A 358 4.39 8.01 8.82
C PHE A 358 3.42 6.82 8.85
N LEU A 359 2.17 7.02 8.41
CA LEU A 359 1.14 5.99 8.45
C LEU A 359 1.32 4.91 7.38
N VAL A 360 1.94 5.22 6.23
CA VAL A 360 2.08 4.26 5.13
C VAL A 360 2.79 2.96 5.55
N PRO A 361 4.00 2.97 6.18
CA PRO A 361 4.62 1.74 6.68
C PRO A 361 3.76 0.98 7.69
N ILE A 362 2.97 1.70 8.48
CA ILE A 362 2.08 1.13 9.48
C ILE A 362 0.99 0.33 8.79
N ALA A 363 0.32 0.94 7.81
CA ALA A 363 -0.68 0.28 6.99
C ALA A 363 -0.11 -0.93 6.25
N ILE A 364 1.09 -0.79 5.67
CA ILE A 364 1.73 -1.89 4.96
C ILE A 364 1.93 -3.09 5.88
N PHE A 365 2.48 -2.89 7.09
CA PHE A 365 2.71 -4.02 7.98
C PHE A 365 1.39 -4.63 8.49
N GLN A 366 0.38 -3.82 8.78
CA GLN A 366 -0.91 -4.29 9.30
C GLN A 366 -1.69 -5.12 8.29
N ILE A 367 -1.69 -4.68 7.04
CA ILE A 367 -2.26 -5.42 5.92
C ILE A 367 -1.46 -6.72 5.73
N ALA A 368 -0.12 -6.64 5.69
CA ALA A 368 0.74 -7.79 5.47
C ALA A 368 0.70 -8.82 6.61
N SER A 369 0.53 -8.41 7.88
CA SER A 369 0.45 -9.30 9.03
C SER A 369 -0.90 -10.00 9.16
N SER A 370 -1.96 -9.39 8.63
CA SER A 370 -3.32 -9.92 8.66
C SER A 370 -3.64 -10.84 7.46
N LEU A 371 -2.74 -10.91 6.48
CA LEU A 371 -2.91 -11.68 5.25
C LEU A 371 -1.96 -12.89 5.21
N THR A 372 -2.37 -13.91 4.44
CA THR A 372 -1.44 -14.93 4.00
C THR A 372 -0.42 -14.31 3.02
N LYS A 373 0.82 -14.82 3.01
CA LYS A 373 1.91 -14.33 2.15
C LYS A 373 1.56 -14.32 0.65
N GLU A 374 0.58 -15.12 0.26
CA GLU A 374 0.22 -15.37 -1.13
C GLU A 374 -0.85 -14.39 -1.66
N LEU A 375 -1.59 -13.70 -0.78
CA LEU A 375 -2.64 -12.73 -1.15
C LEU A 375 -2.22 -11.27 -0.92
N CYS A 376 -0.97 -11.06 -0.48
CA CYS A 376 -0.44 -9.74 -0.14
C CYS A 376 -0.46 -8.81 -1.37
N ALA A 377 0.04 -9.30 -2.52
CA ALA A 377 0.06 -8.54 -3.77
C ALA A 377 -1.33 -8.18 -4.27
N LEU A 378 -2.26 -9.12 -4.20
CA LEU A 378 -3.65 -8.91 -4.60
C LEU A 378 -4.30 -7.78 -3.81
N VAL A 379 -4.22 -7.81 -2.48
CA VAL A 379 -4.88 -6.80 -1.63
C VAL A 379 -4.25 -5.42 -1.81
N PHE A 380 -2.92 -5.33 -1.85
CA PHE A 380 -2.27 -4.04 -2.16
C PHE A 380 -2.62 -3.52 -3.56
N GLY A 381 -2.74 -4.42 -4.55
CA GLY A 381 -3.16 -4.12 -5.92
C GLY A 381 -4.58 -3.56 -5.98
N VAL A 382 -5.55 -4.29 -5.42
CA VAL A 382 -6.96 -3.89 -5.38
C VAL A 382 -7.15 -2.58 -4.64
N ASN A 383 -6.51 -2.40 -3.48
CA ASN A 383 -6.62 -1.16 -2.72
C ASN A 383 -6.05 0.04 -3.49
N THR A 384 -4.93 -0.15 -4.18
CA THR A 384 -4.33 0.90 -5.00
C THR A 384 -5.19 1.21 -6.23
N PHE A 385 -5.80 0.19 -6.84
CA PHE A 385 -6.74 0.35 -7.94
C PHE A 385 -7.98 1.14 -7.52
N LEU A 386 -8.64 0.73 -6.44
CA LEU A 386 -9.81 1.43 -5.88
C LEU A 386 -9.47 2.89 -5.51
N GLY A 387 -8.32 3.13 -4.88
CA GLY A 387 -7.86 4.48 -4.57
C GLY A 387 -7.61 5.34 -5.82
N THR A 388 -7.09 4.73 -6.89
CA THR A 388 -6.87 5.41 -8.17
C THR A 388 -8.20 5.74 -8.87
N VAL A 389 -9.15 4.80 -8.89
CA VAL A 389 -10.50 5.03 -9.42
C VAL A 389 -11.20 6.16 -8.66
N LEU A 390 -11.18 6.11 -7.32
CA LEU A 390 -11.79 7.14 -6.49
C LEU A 390 -11.14 8.51 -6.72
N LYS A 391 -9.80 8.56 -6.85
CA LYS A 391 -9.08 9.79 -7.20
C LYS A 391 -9.55 10.35 -8.53
N THR A 392 -9.62 9.52 -9.57
CA THR A 392 -10.06 9.93 -10.90
C THR A 392 -11.50 10.47 -10.89
N ILE A 393 -12.41 9.82 -10.16
CA ILE A 393 -13.79 10.29 -9.99
C ILE A 393 -13.82 11.68 -9.35
N ILE A 394 -13.10 11.87 -8.24
CA ILE A 394 -13.05 13.18 -7.56
C ILE A 394 -12.44 14.24 -8.49
N THR A 395 -11.36 13.91 -9.20
CA THR A 395 -10.72 14.83 -10.17
C THR A 395 -11.69 15.25 -11.28
N ILE A 396 -12.46 14.33 -11.86
CA ILE A 396 -13.44 14.65 -12.90
C ILE A 396 -14.55 15.56 -12.35
N ILE A 397 -15.03 15.30 -11.13
CA ILE A 397 -16.10 16.10 -10.52
C ILE A 397 -15.61 17.51 -10.15
N VAL A 398 -14.44 17.61 -9.53
CA VAL A 398 -13.97 18.85 -8.89
C VAL A 398 -13.17 19.74 -9.83
N VAL A 399 -12.33 19.16 -10.68
CA VAL A 399 -11.28 19.89 -11.42
C VAL A 399 -11.59 20.01 -12.91
N ASP A 400 -12.15 18.95 -13.51
CA ASP A 400 -12.41 18.95 -14.96
C ASP A 400 -13.43 20.03 -15.34
N LYS A 401 -13.24 20.62 -16.52
CA LYS A 401 -14.17 21.57 -17.14
C LYS A 401 -15.56 20.95 -17.37
N ARG A 402 -15.61 19.63 -17.53
CA ARG A 402 -16.88 18.86 -17.65
C ARG A 402 -17.61 18.68 -16.31
N GLY A 403 -16.91 18.87 -15.19
CA GLY A 403 -17.46 18.81 -13.84
C GLY A 403 -17.80 20.20 -13.33
N LEU A 404 -17.41 20.50 -12.09
CA LEU A 404 -17.65 21.77 -11.42
C LEU A 404 -16.62 22.86 -11.79
N ALA A 405 -15.49 22.48 -12.40
CA ALA A 405 -14.41 23.39 -12.80
C ALA A 405 -14.01 24.39 -11.69
N LEU A 406 -13.87 23.90 -10.45
CA LEU A 406 -13.70 24.78 -9.29
C LEU A 406 -12.33 25.47 -9.31
N ASN A 407 -12.30 26.72 -8.84
CA ASN A 407 -11.06 27.44 -8.56
C ASN A 407 -10.23 26.72 -7.49
N VAL A 408 -8.91 26.91 -7.51
CA VAL A 408 -7.96 26.15 -6.68
C VAL A 408 -8.26 26.24 -5.19
N HIS A 409 -8.60 27.42 -4.66
CA HIS A 409 -9.00 27.57 -3.25
C HIS A 409 -10.27 26.76 -2.90
N SER A 410 -11.24 26.71 -3.82
CA SER A 410 -12.44 25.89 -3.66
C SER A 410 -12.13 24.40 -3.73
N GLN A 411 -11.17 23.98 -4.57
CA GLN A 411 -10.69 22.59 -4.60
C GLN A 411 -10.07 22.18 -3.25
N PHE A 412 -9.20 23.02 -2.68
CA PHE A 412 -8.61 22.78 -1.37
C PHE A 412 -9.64 22.79 -0.24
N SER A 413 -10.70 23.59 -0.35
CA SER A 413 -11.85 23.54 0.55
C SER A 413 -12.59 22.20 0.48
N VAL A 414 -12.78 21.65 -0.72
CA VAL A 414 -13.35 20.29 -0.91
C VAL A 414 -12.43 19.23 -0.31
N TYR A 415 -11.10 19.33 -0.49
CA TYR A 415 -10.14 18.40 0.10
C TYR A 415 -10.14 18.48 1.63
N PHE A 416 -10.25 19.69 2.20
CA PHE A 416 -10.43 19.88 3.64
C PHE A 416 -11.71 19.19 4.16
N LEU A 417 -12.85 19.39 3.49
CA LEU A 417 -14.12 18.75 3.84
C LEU A 417 -14.00 17.22 3.74
N TYR A 418 -13.32 16.71 2.72
CA TYR A 418 -13.05 15.29 2.56
C TYR A 418 -12.26 14.69 3.74
N PHE A 419 -11.15 15.32 4.14
CA PHE A 419 -10.36 14.87 5.30
C PHE A 419 -11.10 15.06 6.63
N THR A 420 -11.94 16.08 6.74
CA THR A 420 -12.79 16.32 7.92
C THR A 420 -13.84 15.21 8.06
N LEU A 421 -14.50 14.82 6.96
CA LEU A 421 -15.44 13.70 6.94
C LEU A 421 -14.74 12.40 7.40
N LEU A 422 -13.56 12.10 6.84
CA LEU A 422 -12.78 10.93 7.25
C LEU A 422 -12.42 10.98 8.73
N THR A 423 -12.04 12.16 9.24
CA THR A 423 -11.73 12.38 10.66
C THR A 423 -12.92 12.04 11.55
N VAL A 424 -14.11 12.56 11.23
CA VAL A 424 -15.34 12.30 12.00
C VAL A 424 -15.66 10.80 12.01
N ILE A 425 -15.52 10.13 10.86
CA ILE A 425 -15.75 8.68 10.75
C ILE A 425 -14.75 7.90 11.63
N TYR A 426 -13.45 8.18 11.52
CA TYR A 426 -12.43 7.43 12.29
C TYR A 426 -12.52 7.69 13.79
N LEU A 427 -12.73 8.93 14.22
CA LEU A 427 -12.91 9.27 15.63
C LEU A 427 -14.22 8.71 16.20
N GLY A 428 -15.31 8.72 15.42
CA GLY A 428 -16.57 8.09 15.80
C GLY A 428 -16.43 6.57 15.98
N CYS A 429 -15.78 5.88 15.04
CA CYS A 429 -15.46 4.46 15.15
C CYS A 429 -14.55 4.19 16.36
N SER A 430 -13.55 5.03 16.60
CA SER A 430 -12.65 4.92 17.75
C SER A 430 -13.39 5.06 19.07
N ALA A 431 -14.24 6.08 19.21
CA ALA A 431 -15.05 6.30 20.41
C ALA A 431 -15.98 5.11 20.68
N PHE A 432 -16.61 4.55 19.63
CA PHE A 432 -17.44 3.36 19.75
C PHE A 432 -16.64 2.15 20.26
N ILE A 433 -15.49 1.84 19.65
CA ILE A 433 -14.65 0.69 20.04
C ILE A 433 -14.13 0.85 21.47
N ILE A 434 -13.65 2.04 21.83
CA ILE A 434 -13.15 2.34 23.18
C ILE A 434 -14.28 2.22 24.21
N THR A 435 -15.46 2.76 23.90
CA THR A 435 -16.62 2.69 24.81
C THR A 435 -17.09 1.25 24.99
N CYS A 436 -17.18 0.46 23.91
CA CYS A 436 -17.53 -0.96 23.98
C CYS A 436 -16.49 -1.76 24.78
N HIS A 437 -15.20 -1.46 24.62
CA HIS A 437 -14.14 -2.12 25.38
C HIS A 437 -14.27 -1.85 26.88
N TYR A 438 -14.45 -0.58 27.29
CA TYR A 438 -14.66 -0.25 28.71
C TYR A 438 -15.97 -0.82 29.27
N ARG A 439 -17.04 -0.87 28.47
CA ARG A 439 -18.31 -1.50 28.88
C ARG A 439 -18.16 -3.00 29.09
N ASN A 440 -17.45 -3.70 28.22
CA ASN A 440 -17.20 -5.14 28.38
C ASN A 440 -16.29 -5.43 29.57
N GLN A 441 -15.24 -4.62 29.80
CA GLN A 441 -14.38 -4.78 30.98
C GLN A 441 -15.17 -4.59 32.28
N ARG A 442 -16.03 -3.58 32.35
CA ARG A 442 -16.88 -3.34 33.51
C ARG A 442 -17.88 -4.48 33.73
N ALA A 443 -18.45 -5.04 32.66
CA ALA A 443 -19.34 -6.19 32.75
C ALA A 443 -18.60 -7.45 33.23
N GLU A 444 -17.37 -7.69 32.78
CA GLU A 444 -16.54 -8.81 33.24
C GLU A 444 -16.13 -8.66 34.72
N GLU A 445 -15.79 -7.43 35.17
CA GLU A 445 -15.51 -7.12 36.58
C GLU A 445 -16.74 -7.34 37.47
N GLU A 446 -17.92 -6.85 37.06
CA GLU A 446 -19.18 -7.07 37.77
C GLU A 446 -19.57 -8.56 37.83
N THR A 447 -19.35 -9.32 36.76
CA THR A 447 -19.63 -10.78 36.75
C THR A 447 -18.68 -11.55 37.66
N THR A 448 -17.42 -11.11 37.76
CA THR A 448 -16.40 -11.74 38.60
C THR A 448 -16.64 -11.43 40.08
N GLU A 449 -17.04 -10.20 40.43
CA GLU A 449 -17.45 -9.85 41.80
C GLU A 449 -18.68 -10.63 42.26
N VAL A 450 -19.69 -10.79 41.40
CA VAL A 450 -20.89 -11.58 41.72
C VAL A 450 -20.55 -13.07 41.89
N ALA A 451 -19.65 -13.63 41.07
CA ALA A 451 -19.20 -15.00 41.21
C ALA A 451 -18.41 -15.23 42.52
N ILE A 452 -17.51 -14.30 42.88
CA ILE A 452 -16.75 -14.34 44.14
C ILE A 452 -17.69 -14.20 45.35
N ALA A 453 -18.68 -13.30 45.29
CA ALA A 453 -19.68 -13.13 46.35
C ALA A 453 -20.58 -14.38 46.53
N THR A 454 -20.85 -15.10 45.44
CA THR A 454 -21.63 -16.34 45.47
C THR A 454 -20.83 -17.51 46.07
N GLU A 455 -19.52 -17.60 45.81
CA GLU A 455 -18.62 -18.61 46.40
C GLU A 455 -18.34 -18.37 47.90
N LEU A 456 -18.34 -17.12 48.36
CA LEU A 456 -18.13 -16.74 49.77
C LEU A 456 -19.38 -16.89 50.65
N SER A 457 -20.56 -17.11 50.06
CA SER A 457 -21.74 -17.49 50.82
C SER A 457 -21.72 -19.02 51.02
N PRO A 458 -21.45 -19.54 52.24
CA PRO A 458 -21.48 -20.97 52.45
C PRO A 458 -22.90 -21.46 52.19
N MET A 459 -23.02 -22.45 51.31
CA MET A 459 -24.23 -23.24 51.13
C MET A 459 -24.65 -23.73 52.51
N THR A 460 -25.69 -23.13 53.12
CA THR A 460 -26.28 -23.60 54.36
C THR A 460 -26.71 -25.03 54.14
N ALA A 461 -25.90 -25.97 54.61
CA ALA A 461 -26.20 -27.38 54.66
C ALA A 461 -27.48 -27.53 55.50
N ALA A 462 -28.57 -27.93 54.86
CA ALA A 462 -29.73 -28.44 55.56
C ALA A 462 -29.28 -29.70 56.32
N ALA A 463 -29.05 -29.54 57.63
CA ALA A 463 -28.69 -30.61 58.53
C ALA A 463 -29.84 -31.61 58.62
N SER A 464 -29.61 -32.82 58.10
CA SER A 464 -30.35 -34.01 58.50
C SER A 464 -29.80 -34.47 59.85
N ASP A 465 -30.48 -34.14 60.94
CA ASP A 465 -30.15 -34.71 62.25
C ASP A 465 -31.18 -35.79 62.59
N GLY A 466 -30.69 -37.04 62.53
CA GLY A 466 -31.39 -38.20 63.03
C GLY A 466 -31.27 -38.24 64.55
N THR A 467 -32.41 -38.32 65.23
CA THR A 467 -32.47 -38.64 66.66
C THR A 467 -33.08 -40.03 66.83
N THR A 468 -32.24 -41.02 67.14
CA THR A 468 -32.69 -42.28 67.76
C THR A 468 -32.45 -42.22 69.26
N ALA A 469 -33.51 -42.35 70.05
CA ALA A 469 -33.64 -43.27 71.21
C ALA A 469 -34.62 -42.72 72.27
N ASN A 470 -35.76 -43.38 72.45
CA ASN A 470 -36.15 -43.94 73.76
C ASN A 470 -37.41 -44.82 73.69
N GLY A 471 -37.26 -46.07 74.13
CA GLY A 471 -38.10 -46.68 75.18
C GLY A 471 -39.56 -47.06 74.89
N THR A 472 -39.77 -48.34 74.59
CA THR A 472 -40.73 -49.26 75.26
C THR A 472 -42.14 -48.78 75.65
N SER A 473 -43.18 -49.31 74.98
CA SER A 473 -44.35 -50.00 75.58
C SER A 473 -45.34 -50.40 74.47
N ILE A 474 -45.54 -51.71 74.19
CA ILE A 474 -46.75 -52.48 74.58
C ILE A 474 -48.07 -51.79 74.16
N LYS A 475 -48.80 -52.31 73.14
CA LYS A 475 -49.92 -53.28 73.26
C LYS A 475 -50.72 -53.38 71.96
N THR A 476 -51.06 -54.65 71.63
CA THR A 476 -52.15 -55.17 70.76
C THR A 476 -52.13 -54.85 69.28
#